data_AF-A0A959KFN3-F1
#
_entry.id   AF-A0A959KFN3-F1
#
_cell.length_a   1.000
_cell.length_b   1.000
_cell.length_c   1.000
_cell.angle_alpha   90.00
_cell.angle_beta   90.00
_cell.angle_gamma   90.00
#
_symmetry.space_group_name_H-M   'P 1'
#
loop_
_entity.id
_entity.type
_entity.pdbx_description
1 polymer ?
#
loop_
_entity_poly.entity_id
_entity_poly.type
_entity_poly.pdbx_seq_one_letter_code
_entity_poly.pdbx_strand_id
1 'polypeptide(L)'
;MKSVLQLIHKSVGTVAEDDLQQPLDQLGIDSIDLVDLRVNLDHSMGFEIPDADWLGFNSFHDIIRYYEGRQGSDRQQSELASTEAVNTRRYQINMPQMALSALSENWLLKEIGDFHWNVLCHGLGVDSSRIQDELGNRLYATFVRIRLQCSQHLQHFRENENLHLHTRMTRYGNGMYFSDLTAQGDAGKHIRAELMTTFSYRDAENNKSLKKGQPYGVENTIEAHGALPQFGQEYRLLRKGERQSVELLGESFAMTDDSIFEHGYTINPYLDLNGVNLLYFAAYPTINDVCEAQYFNQHHADRIRDHWAKEAYTLARDIYYLNNCDLNDSIWYRLHEATFLPGRRVRIHSTLVRESDGQPLARIFTIKEMVG
;
A
#
# COMPACT_ATOMS: atom_id res chain seq x y z
N MET A 1 -1.21 -35.39 2.31
CA MET A 1 -1.13 -35.21 0.84
C MET A 1 -2.28 -34.43 0.17
N LYS A 2 -3.49 -34.98 -0.09
CA LYS A 2 -4.48 -34.34 -1.00
C LYS A 2 -5.02 -32.97 -0.54
N SER A 3 -5.27 -32.76 0.76
CA SER A 3 -5.82 -31.48 1.26
C SER A 3 -4.80 -30.34 1.23
N VAL A 4 -3.56 -30.59 1.66
CA VAL A 4 -2.47 -29.58 1.67
C VAL A 4 -2.10 -29.18 0.24
N LEU A 5 -1.95 -30.15 -0.67
CA LEU A 5 -1.65 -29.88 -2.07
C LEU A 5 -2.77 -29.07 -2.75
N GLN A 6 -4.04 -29.32 -2.42
CA GLN A 6 -5.17 -28.50 -2.89
C GLN A 6 -5.11 -27.05 -2.39
N LEU A 7 -4.69 -26.83 -1.14
CA LEU A 7 -4.53 -25.48 -0.57
C LEU A 7 -3.35 -24.75 -1.19
N ILE A 8 -2.26 -25.46 -1.48
CA ILE A 8 -1.15 -24.95 -2.29
C ILE A 8 -1.68 -24.49 -3.65
N HIS A 9 -2.38 -25.36 -4.38
CA HIS A 9 -2.93 -25.01 -5.68
C HIS A 9 -3.86 -23.80 -5.66
N LYS A 10 -4.67 -23.69 -4.61
CA LYS A 10 -5.60 -22.57 -4.44
C LYS A 10 -4.88 -21.24 -4.19
N SER A 11 -3.77 -21.26 -3.46
CA SER A 11 -3.10 -20.04 -2.98
C SER A 11 -2.06 -19.53 -3.99
N VAL A 12 -1.33 -20.44 -4.64
CA VAL A 12 -0.19 -20.10 -5.51
C VAL A 12 -0.41 -20.44 -6.98
N GLY A 13 -1.55 -21.05 -7.33
CA GLY A 13 -1.83 -21.55 -8.68
C GLY A 13 -1.49 -23.02 -8.87
N THR A 14 -1.70 -23.57 -10.07
CA THR A 14 -1.40 -24.99 -10.34
C THR A 14 0.12 -25.20 -10.34
N VAL A 15 0.58 -26.18 -9.56
CA VAL A 15 2.00 -26.50 -9.34
C VAL A 15 2.28 -27.87 -9.97
N ALA A 16 3.32 -28.01 -10.78
CA ALA A 16 3.68 -29.32 -11.33
C ALA A 16 4.34 -30.20 -10.25
N GLU A 17 4.35 -31.52 -10.44
CA GLU A 17 5.01 -32.44 -9.48
C GLU A 17 6.51 -32.12 -9.32
N ASP A 18 7.17 -31.73 -10.42
CA ASP A 18 8.59 -31.37 -10.43
C ASP A 18 8.88 -30.06 -9.65
N ASP A 19 7.90 -29.17 -9.55
CA ASP A 19 8.03 -27.89 -8.84
C ASP A 19 7.96 -28.07 -7.31
N LEU A 20 7.41 -29.18 -6.82
CA LEU A 20 7.21 -29.41 -5.38
C LEU A 20 8.53 -29.46 -4.59
N GLN A 21 9.62 -29.89 -5.24
CA GLN A 21 10.94 -29.98 -4.62
C GLN A 21 11.85 -28.79 -4.98
N GLN A 22 11.42 -27.90 -5.87
CA GLN A 22 12.22 -26.73 -6.20
C GLN A 22 12.20 -25.70 -5.06
N PRO A 23 13.29 -24.92 -4.92
CA PRO A 23 13.31 -23.77 -4.03
C PRO A 23 12.17 -22.79 -4.33
N LEU A 24 11.44 -22.34 -3.29
CA LEU A 24 10.30 -21.44 -3.42
C LEU A 24 10.64 -20.12 -4.13
N ASP A 25 11.88 -19.64 -4.00
CA ASP A 25 12.40 -18.43 -4.63
C ASP A 25 12.60 -18.56 -6.15
N GLN A 26 12.59 -19.78 -6.69
CA GLN A 26 12.74 -20.07 -8.13
C GLN A 26 11.40 -20.27 -8.85
N LEU A 27 10.30 -20.36 -8.11
CA LEU A 27 8.96 -20.69 -8.64
C LEU A 27 8.10 -19.47 -8.99
N GLY A 28 8.67 -18.26 -8.93
CA GLY A 28 7.92 -17.02 -9.19
C GLY A 28 6.83 -16.71 -8.16
N ILE A 29 6.88 -17.37 -7.00
CA ILE A 29 5.96 -17.19 -5.88
C ILE A 29 6.41 -15.97 -5.10
N ASP A 30 5.49 -15.04 -4.85
CA ASP A 30 5.80 -13.86 -4.05
C ASP A 30 5.42 -14.03 -2.57
N SER A 31 5.82 -13.05 -1.75
CA SER A 31 5.51 -13.06 -0.31
C SER A 31 4.01 -13.04 0.00
N ILE A 32 3.17 -12.52 -0.91
CA ILE A 32 1.72 -12.46 -0.72
C ILE A 32 1.13 -13.85 -0.91
N ASP A 33 1.59 -14.58 -1.92
CA ASP A 33 1.21 -15.97 -2.16
C ASP A 33 1.57 -16.86 -0.98
N LEU A 34 2.75 -16.67 -0.38
CA LEU A 34 3.16 -17.40 0.82
C LEU A 34 2.30 -17.04 2.03
N VAL A 35 1.93 -15.77 2.20
CA VAL A 35 0.98 -15.36 3.27
C VAL A 35 -0.40 -15.97 3.02
N ASP A 36 -0.91 -15.95 1.79
CA ASP A 36 -2.19 -16.54 1.41
C ASP A 36 -2.20 -18.05 1.68
N LEU A 37 -1.13 -18.74 1.29
CA LEU A 37 -0.93 -20.15 1.56
C LEU A 37 -0.93 -20.44 3.06
N ARG A 38 -0.13 -19.69 3.83
CA ARG A 38 -0.05 -19.87 5.28
C ARG A 38 -1.39 -19.69 5.96
N VAL A 39 -2.12 -18.60 5.65
CA VAL A 39 -3.43 -18.34 6.24
C VAL A 39 -4.43 -19.45 5.89
N ASN A 40 -4.46 -19.88 4.64
CA ASN A 40 -5.32 -20.98 4.20
C ASN A 40 -4.97 -22.30 4.92
N LEU A 41 -3.69 -22.57 5.15
CA LEU A 41 -3.23 -23.75 5.90
C LEU A 41 -3.60 -23.64 7.38
N ASP A 42 -3.29 -22.52 8.05
CA ASP A 42 -3.57 -22.31 9.47
C ASP A 42 -5.09 -22.42 9.74
N HIS A 43 -5.91 -21.81 8.87
CA HIS A 43 -7.36 -21.88 8.96
C HIS A 43 -7.90 -23.28 8.69
N SER A 44 -7.39 -23.97 7.66
CA SER A 44 -7.86 -25.33 7.33
C SER A 44 -7.41 -26.39 8.33
N MET A 45 -6.30 -26.16 9.05
CA MET A 45 -5.69 -27.14 9.94
C MET A 45 -5.93 -26.84 11.43
N GLY A 46 -6.43 -25.64 11.76
CA GLY A 46 -6.89 -25.27 13.10
C GLY A 46 -5.78 -24.83 14.06
N PHE A 47 -4.54 -24.66 13.59
CA PHE A 47 -3.40 -24.19 14.38
C PHE A 47 -2.49 -23.29 13.54
N GLU A 48 -1.71 -22.41 14.16
CA GLU A 48 -0.71 -21.57 13.47
C GLU A 48 0.66 -22.28 13.39
N ILE A 49 1.27 -22.27 12.21
CA ILE A 49 2.66 -22.71 12.04
C ILE A 49 3.61 -21.70 12.75
N PRO A 50 4.57 -22.14 13.59
CA PRO A 50 5.62 -21.30 14.12
C PRO A 50 6.49 -20.66 13.03
N ASP A 51 7.00 -19.45 13.27
CA ASP A 51 7.80 -18.73 12.27
C ASP A 51 9.11 -19.42 11.93
N ALA A 52 9.81 -19.99 12.92
CA ALA A 52 11.03 -20.74 12.72
C ALA A 52 10.83 -21.94 11.77
N ASP A 53 9.69 -22.62 11.89
CA ASP A 53 9.32 -23.71 11.00
C ASP A 53 9.01 -23.15 9.60
N TRP A 54 8.19 -22.10 9.52
CA TRP A 54 7.79 -21.49 8.24
C TRP A 54 8.97 -20.92 7.44
N LEU A 55 9.87 -20.21 8.11
CA LEU A 55 11.09 -19.64 7.52
C LEU A 55 12.11 -20.72 7.14
N GLY A 56 12.02 -21.91 7.74
CA GLY A 56 12.88 -23.05 7.42
C GLY A 56 12.43 -23.83 6.17
N PHE A 57 11.23 -23.57 5.64
CA PHE A 57 10.73 -24.25 4.46
C PHE A 57 11.39 -23.71 3.19
N ASN A 58 12.09 -24.58 2.47
CA ASN A 58 12.73 -24.22 1.20
C ASN A 58 11.86 -24.61 0.00
N SER A 59 10.95 -25.58 0.17
CA SER A 59 10.12 -26.13 -0.91
C SER A 59 8.68 -26.40 -0.45
N PHE A 60 7.75 -26.57 -1.39
CA PHE A 60 6.39 -27.03 -1.06
C PHE A 60 6.38 -28.42 -0.42
N HIS A 61 7.36 -29.26 -0.75
CA HIS A 61 7.52 -30.59 -0.15
C HIS A 61 7.81 -30.51 1.36
N ASP A 62 8.57 -29.51 1.81
CA ASP A 62 8.81 -29.28 3.24
C ASP A 62 7.51 -28.95 3.98
N ILE A 63 6.68 -28.08 3.38
CA ILE A 63 5.36 -27.71 3.90
C ILE A 63 4.44 -28.95 3.97
N ILE A 64 4.41 -29.75 2.90
CA ILE A 64 3.59 -30.98 2.85
C ILE A 64 4.02 -31.95 3.94
N ARG A 65 5.33 -32.21 4.09
CA ARG A 65 5.87 -33.11 5.12
C ARG A 65 5.57 -32.64 6.53
N TYR A 66 5.68 -31.33 6.78
CA TYR A 66 5.37 -30.74 8.08
C TYR A 66 3.95 -31.08 8.54
N TYR A 67 2.98 -30.96 7.63
CA TYR A 67 1.58 -31.24 7.90
C TYR A 67 1.23 -32.73 7.91
N GLU A 68 2.01 -33.59 7.25
CA GLU A 68 1.83 -35.04 7.32
C GLU A 68 2.22 -35.62 8.69
N GLY A 69 2.99 -34.88 9.49
CA GLY A 69 3.45 -35.29 10.83
C GLY A 69 2.56 -34.88 12.01
N ARG A 70 1.53 -34.05 11.84
CA ARG A 70 0.73 -33.47 12.94
C ARG A 70 -0.78 -33.61 12.70
N GLN A 71 -1.47 -34.35 13.58
CA GLN A 71 -2.93 -34.28 13.71
C GLN A 71 -3.30 -33.27 14.80
N GLY A 72 -4.28 -32.42 14.49
CA GLY A 72 -4.48 -31.11 15.10
C GLY A 72 -4.76 -31.05 16.61
N SER A 73 -4.63 -29.83 17.13
CA SER A 73 -5.10 -29.42 18.45
C SER A 73 -5.81 -28.07 18.36
N ASP A 74 -6.87 -27.93 19.15
CA ASP A 74 -7.81 -26.80 19.19
C ASP A 74 -7.17 -25.41 19.39
N ARG A 75 -7.80 -24.41 18.76
CA ARG A 75 -7.65 -23.00 19.11
C ARG A 75 -8.91 -22.45 19.77
N GLN A 76 -8.73 -21.84 20.94
CA GLN A 76 -9.69 -20.95 21.59
C GLN A 76 -9.75 -19.62 20.82
N GLN A 77 -10.96 -19.23 20.43
CA GLN A 77 -11.28 -17.87 20.00
C GLN A 77 -11.45 -16.98 21.23
N SER A 78 -10.73 -15.87 21.31
CA SER A 78 -11.04 -14.78 22.24
C SER A 78 -11.89 -13.73 21.53
N GLU A 79 -13.04 -13.40 22.13
CA GLU A 79 -13.89 -12.29 21.73
C GLU A 79 -13.25 -10.96 22.12
N LEU A 80 -13.35 -9.99 21.21
CA LEU A 80 -12.72 -8.69 21.32
C LEU A 80 -13.72 -7.61 21.73
N ALA A 81 -13.39 -6.90 22.79
CA ALA A 81 -14.07 -5.68 23.21
C ALA A 81 -13.60 -4.49 22.35
N SER A 82 -14.55 -3.69 21.88
CA SER A 82 -14.34 -2.49 21.06
C SER A 82 -13.91 -1.28 21.90
N THR A 83 -12.85 -0.58 21.50
CA THR A 83 -12.45 0.73 22.02
C THR A 83 -12.58 1.81 20.94
N GLU A 84 -13.74 2.49 20.88
CA GLU A 84 -14.07 3.54 19.89
C GLU A 84 -13.10 4.75 19.88
N ALA A 85 -12.44 5.06 21.00
CA ALA A 85 -11.64 6.27 21.15
C ALA A 85 -10.39 6.31 20.27
N VAL A 86 -9.78 5.15 20.00
CA VAL A 86 -8.56 5.05 19.17
C VAL A 86 -8.87 5.20 17.69
N ASN A 87 -10.14 5.04 17.29
CA ASN A 87 -10.57 4.99 15.90
C ASN A 87 -11.10 6.33 15.37
N THR A 88 -10.86 7.44 16.08
CA THR A 88 -11.28 8.78 15.63
C THR A 88 -10.20 9.84 15.82
N ARG A 89 -10.13 10.80 14.90
CA ARG A 89 -9.32 12.04 15.02
C ARG A 89 -10.13 13.24 14.57
N ARG A 90 -9.82 14.42 15.11
CA ARG A 90 -10.48 15.68 14.73
C ARG A 90 -9.44 16.74 14.46
N TYR A 91 -9.62 17.43 13.34
CA TYR A 91 -8.77 18.52 12.91
C TYR A 91 -9.61 19.75 12.62
N GLN A 92 -9.01 20.91 12.83
CA GLN A 92 -9.37 22.11 12.11
C GLN A 92 -8.29 22.33 11.05
N ILE A 93 -8.70 22.47 9.78
CA ILE A 93 -7.77 22.69 8.67
C ILE A 93 -7.21 24.10 8.81
N ASN A 94 -5.94 24.22 9.18
CA ASN A 94 -5.24 25.49 9.26
C ASN A 94 -4.13 25.55 8.20
N MET A 95 -3.40 26.66 8.15
CA MET A 95 -2.30 26.84 7.20
C MET A 95 -1.32 25.66 7.08
N PRO A 96 -0.90 24.95 8.16
CA PRO A 96 -0.02 23.79 8.04
C PRO A 96 -0.62 22.59 7.29
N GLN A 97 -1.95 22.47 7.27
CA GLN A 97 -2.68 21.43 6.54
C GLN A 97 -2.93 21.80 5.08
N MET A 98 -2.59 23.02 4.67
CA MET A 98 -2.90 23.54 3.34
C MET A 98 -1.66 23.61 2.45
N ALA A 99 -1.89 23.46 1.15
CA ALA A 99 -0.91 23.75 0.11
C ALA A 99 -1.67 24.15 -1.17
N LEU A 100 -1.12 25.08 -1.96
CA LEU A 100 -1.68 25.47 -3.26
C LEU A 100 -3.17 25.90 -3.20
N SER A 101 -3.55 26.58 -2.11
CA SER A 101 -4.94 27.02 -1.82
C SER A 101 -5.95 25.87 -1.66
N ALA A 102 -5.46 24.68 -1.29
CA ALA A 102 -6.23 23.46 -1.10
C ALA A 102 -5.79 22.72 0.17
N LEU A 103 -6.53 21.69 0.57
CA LEU A 103 -6.02 20.69 1.52
C LEU A 103 -4.80 19.99 0.91
N SER A 104 -3.68 20.01 1.65
CA SER A 104 -2.44 19.39 1.21
C SER A 104 -2.60 17.87 1.18
N GLU A 105 -2.55 17.28 -0.02
CA GLU A 105 -2.55 15.82 -0.19
C GLU A 105 -1.37 15.19 0.56
N ASN A 106 -0.20 15.85 0.56
CA ASN A 106 0.97 15.38 1.29
C ASN A 106 0.73 15.34 2.81
N TRP A 107 0.15 16.39 3.39
CA TRP A 107 -0.21 16.39 4.81
C TRP A 107 -1.25 15.30 5.10
N LEU A 108 -2.31 15.22 4.29
CA LEU A 108 -3.38 14.26 4.48
C LEU A 108 -2.85 12.83 4.47
N LEU A 109 -1.98 12.48 3.52
CA LEU A 109 -1.35 11.16 3.44
C LEU A 109 -0.52 10.85 4.69
N LYS A 110 0.29 11.80 5.16
CA LYS A 110 1.07 11.66 6.41
C LYS A 110 0.17 11.41 7.60
N GLU A 111 -0.93 12.16 7.68
CA GLU A 111 -1.90 12.09 8.77
C GLU A 111 -2.64 10.75 8.79
N ILE A 112 -3.19 10.30 7.67
CA ILE A 112 -3.88 9.00 7.59
C ILE A 112 -2.90 7.84 7.78
N GLY A 113 -1.63 8.00 7.38
CA GLY A 113 -0.60 7.00 7.60
C GLY A 113 -0.20 6.88 9.07
N ASP A 114 -0.01 8.00 9.77
CA ASP A 114 0.20 8.00 11.23
C ASP A 114 -1.02 7.41 11.96
N PHE A 115 -2.22 7.75 11.51
CA PHE A 115 -3.45 7.21 12.09
C PHE A 115 -3.55 5.69 11.91
N HIS A 116 -3.23 5.17 10.71
CA HIS A 116 -3.10 3.73 10.45
C HIS A 116 -2.10 3.08 11.43
N TRP A 117 -0.92 3.67 11.60
CA TRP A 117 0.08 3.16 12.55
C TRP A 117 -0.41 3.16 13.99
N ASN A 118 -1.14 4.18 14.42
CA ASN A 118 -1.66 4.28 15.78
C ASN A 118 -2.67 3.15 16.08
N VAL A 119 -3.63 2.93 15.18
CA VAL A 119 -4.62 1.85 15.32
C VAL A 119 -3.94 0.48 15.24
N LEU A 120 -2.95 0.31 14.36
CA LEU A 120 -2.14 -0.91 14.29
C LEU A 120 -1.43 -1.21 15.60
N CYS A 121 -0.72 -0.23 16.17
CA CYS A 121 0.03 -0.40 17.42
C CYS A 121 -0.90 -0.70 18.60
N HIS A 122 -2.05 -0.02 18.67
CA HIS A 122 -3.07 -0.32 19.67
C HIS A 122 -3.59 -1.75 19.50
N GLY A 123 -3.87 -2.15 18.26
CA GLY A 123 -4.32 -3.49 17.92
C GLY A 123 -3.30 -4.59 18.25
N LEU A 124 -2.01 -4.27 18.16
CA LEU A 124 -0.92 -5.17 18.51
C LEU A 124 -0.47 -5.11 19.98
N GLY A 125 -1.06 -4.20 20.78
CA GLY A 125 -0.67 -4.00 22.17
C GLY A 125 0.80 -3.57 22.37
N VAL A 126 1.45 -3.02 21.33
CA VAL A 126 2.89 -2.72 21.35
C VAL A 126 3.19 -1.41 20.63
N ASP A 127 4.19 -0.67 21.12
CA ASP A 127 4.67 0.54 20.47
C ASP A 127 5.37 0.24 19.14
N SER A 128 5.25 1.15 18.18
CA SER A 128 5.84 1.04 16.83
C SER A 128 7.36 0.77 16.83
N SER A 129 8.09 1.24 17.85
CA SER A 129 9.54 1.03 17.97
C SER A 129 9.92 -0.39 18.42
N ARG A 130 8.96 -1.14 18.98
CA ARG A 130 9.16 -2.44 19.60
C ARG A 130 8.55 -3.60 18.80
N ILE A 131 7.92 -3.33 17.66
CA ILE A 131 7.44 -4.38 16.76
C ILE A 131 8.64 -5.10 16.16
N GLN A 132 8.73 -6.41 16.43
CA GLN A 132 9.83 -7.27 15.99
C GLN A 132 9.31 -8.60 15.44
N ASP A 133 10.10 -9.23 14.58
CA ASP A 133 9.90 -10.63 14.21
C ASP A 133 10.48 -11.59 15.26
N GLU A 134 10.33 -12.90 15.05
CA GLU A 134 10.83 -13.93 15.97
C GLU A 134 12.37 -13.88 16.15
N LEU A 135 13.08 -13.39 15.14
CA LEU A 135 14.54 -13.25 15.16
C LEU A 135 15.00 -11.93 15.83
N GLY A 136 14.06 -11.09 16.29
CA GLY A 136 14.34 -9.81 16.93
C GLY A 136 14.62 -8.67 15.94
N ASN A 137 14.40 -8.85 14.65
CA ASN A 137 14.53 -7.76 13.68
C ASN A 137 13.39 -6.78 13.87
N ARG A 138 13.71 -5.48 13.93
CA ARG A 138 12.69 -4.42 13.99
C ARG A 138 11.89 -4.37 12.68
N LEU A 139 10.58 -4.42 12.81
CA LEU A 139 9.65 -4.38 11.69
C LEU A 139 9.06 -2.98 11.49
N TYR A 140 8.85 -2.65 10.22
CA TYR A 140 8.14 -1.47 9.76
C TYR A 140 6.88 -1.89 9.01
N ALA A 141 5.73 -1.34 9.37
CA ALA A 141 4.52 -1.45 8.57
C ALA A 141 4.66 -0.59 7.32
N THR A 142 5.15 -1.20 6.24
CA THR A 142 5.43 -0.55 4.97
C THR A 142 4.16 -0.51 4.14
N PHE A 143 3.75 0.70 3.73
CA PHE A 143 2.63 0.91 2.82
C PHE A 143 2.92 0.25 1.48
N VAL A 144 1.97 -0.56 1.03
CA VAL A 144 2.02 -1.23 -0.27
C VAL A 144 0.94 -0.69 -1.21
N ARG A 145 -0.16 -0.19 -0.66
CA ARG A 145 -1.21 0.46 -1.45
C ARG A 145 -1.96 1.51 -0.65
N ILE A 146 -2.23 2.65 -1.27
CA ILE A 146 -3.14 3.66 -0.74
C ILE A 146 -4.07 4.10 -1.86
N ARG A 147 -5.38 4.03 -1.63
CA ARG A 147 -6.39 4.61 -2.52
C ARG A 147 -7.11 5.73 -1.79
N LEU A 148 -7.21 6.90 -2.42
CA LEU A 148 -7.90 8.10 -1.96
C LEU A 148 -9.03 8.44 -2.93
N GLN A 149 -10.22 8.73 -2.43
CA GLN A 149 -11.35 9.20 -3.21
C GLN A 149 -12.07 10.33 -2.48
N CYS A 150 -12.19 11.48 -3.14
CA CYS A 150 -12.84 12.65 -2.59
C CYS A 150 -14.19 12.84 -3.26
N SER A 151 -15.20 13.24 -2.49
CA SER A 151 -16.50 13.68 -3.01
C SER A 151 -16.42 14.96 -3.85
N GLN A 152 -15.44 15.81 -3.55
CA GLN A 152 -15.06 17.03 -4.28
C GLN A 152 -13.53 17.12 -4.27
N HIS A 153 -12.93 17.73 -5.30
CA HIS A 153 -11.47 17.83 -5.36
C HIS A 153 -10.89 18.64 -4.19
N LEU A 154 -9.63 18.38 -3.83
CA LEU A 154 -9.03 18.86 -2.56
C LEU A 154 -9.05 20.39 -2.34
N GLN A 155 -9.17 21.19 -3.39
CA GLN A 155 -9.35 22.65 -3.28
C GLN A 155 -10.65 23.07 -2.57
N HIS A 156 -11.68 22.21 -2.53
CA HIS A 156 -12.94 22.52 -1.86
C HIS A 156 -12.85 22.51 -0.33
N PHE A 157 -11.79 21.93 0.22
CA PHE A 157 -11.49 21.97 1.64
C PHE A 157 -10.74 23.26 1.97
N ARG A 158 -11.29 24.07 2.90
CA ARG A 158 -10.84 25.45 3.14
C ARG A 158 -10.21 25.61 4.51
N GLU A 159 -9.50 26.71 4.69
CA GLU A 159 -8.98 27.10 6.01
C GLU A 159 -10.13 27.26 7.01
N ASN A 160 -9.88 26.88 8.25
CA ASN A 160 -10.79 26.86 9.40
C ASN A 160 -11.94 25.84 9.34
N GLU A 161 -12.04 25.05 8.27
CA GLU A 161 -12.99 23.95 8.16
C GLU A 161 -12.65 22.81 9.14
N ASN A 162 -13.68 22.18 9.70
CA ASN A 162 -13.49 21.00 10.54
C ASN A 162 -13.35 19.75 9.69
N LEU A 163 -12.46 18.86 10.09
CA LEU A 163 -12.25 17.56 9.44
C LEU A 163 -12.27 16.46 10.50
N HIS A 164 -13.25 15.56 10.41
CA HIS A 164 -13.45 14.45 11.34
C HIS A 164 -13.05 13.14 10.68
N LEU A 165 -11.99 12.51 11.17
CA LEU A 165 -11.49 11.24 10.65
C LEU A 165 -12.01 10.10 11.51
N HIS A 166 -12.47 9.04 10.86
CA HIS A 166 -12.80 7.76 11.46
C HIS A 166 -12.17 6.64 10.64
N THR A 167 -11.62 5.62 11.31
CA THR A 167 -11.01 4.47 10.63
C THR A 167 -11.42 3.16 11.28
N ARG A 168 -11.50 2.12 10.48
CA ARG A 168 -11.57 0.73 10.94
C ARG A 168 -10.40 -0.04 10.36
N MET A 169 -9.74 -0.82 11.20
CA MET A 169 -8.64 -1.70 10.79
C MET A 169 -9.08 -3.17 10.81
N THR A 170 -8.63 -3.90 9.79
CA THR A 170 -8.74 -5.36 9.69
C THR A 170 -7.40 -5.93 9.22
N ARG A 171 -7.22 -7.24 9.30
CA ARG A 171 -5.98 -7.91 8.88
C ARG A 171 -6.23 -9.15 8.04
N TYR A 172 -5.19 -9.60 7.33
CA TYR A 172 -5.13 -10.91 6.70
C TYR A 172 -3.84 -11.61 7.13
N GLY A 173 -3.99 -12.74 7.82
CA GLY A 173 -2.89 -13.35 8.58
C GLY A 173 -2.28 -12.38 9.60
N ASN A 174 -0.99 -12.55 9.87
CA ASN A 174 -0.22 -11.65 10.74
C ASN A 174 0.66 -10.67 9.95
N GLY A 175 0.66 -10.77 8.62
CA GLY A 175 1.54 -9.99 7.74
C GLY A 175 0.89 -8.80 7.03
N MET A 176 -0.45 -8.74 6.93
CA MET A 176 -1.15 -7.70 6.15
C MET A 176 -2.24 -7.01 6.96
N TYR A 177 -2.28 -5.68 6.89
CA TYR A 177 -3.22 -4.85 7.63
C TYR A 177 -3.85 -3.83 6.71
N PHE A 178 -5.16 -3.62 6.89
CA PHE A 178 -6.00 -2.82 6.02
C PHE A 178 -6.77 -1.80 6.87
N SER A 179 -6.71 -0.53 6.49
CA SER A 179 -7.57 0.51 7.05
C SER A 179 -8.57 1.00 6.02
N ASP A 180 -9.84 1.11 6.41
CA ASP A 180 -10.87 1.88 5.70
C ASP A 180 -11.16 3.14 6.53
N LEU A 181 -10.73 4.28 5.99
CA LEU A 181 -10.80 5.58 6.63
C LEU A 181 -11.79 6.48 5.90
N THR A 182 -12.57 7.21 6.68
CA THR A 182 -13.42 8.30 6.20
C THR A 182 -13.01 9.60 6.90
N ALA A 183 -12.83 10.67 6.13
CA ALA A 183 -12.66 12.03 6.64
C ALA A 183 -13.87 12.86 6.22
N GLN A 184 -14.63 13.36 7.18
CA GLN A 184 -15.82 14.18 6.96
C GLN A 184 -15.47 15.65 7.17
N GLY A 185 -15.65 16.46 6.13
CA GLY A 185 -15.53 17.90 6.15
C GLY A 185 -16.89 18.59 6.32
N ASP A 186 -16.89 19.92 6.20
CA ASP A 186 -18.10 20.73 6.28
C ASP A 186 -19.00 20.51 5.04
N ALA A 187 -20.29 20.83 5.18
CA ALA A 187 -21.26 20.80 4.07
C ALA A 187 -21.32 19.46 3.28
N GLY A 188 -21.09 18.34 3.97
CA GLY A 188 -21.19 16.99 3.38
C GLY A 188 -19.99 16.57 2.53
N LYS A 189 -18.92 17.38 2.49
CA LYS A 189 -17.65 16.98 1.90
C LYS A 189 -17.10 15.78 2.67
N HIS A 190 -16.62 14.80 1.94
CA HIS A 190 -15.94 13.65 2.51
C HIS A 190 -14.84 13.12 1.60
N ILE A 191 -13.89 12.45 2.24
CA ILE A 191 -12.79 11.73 1.64
C ILE A 191 -12.84 10.31 2.19
N ARG A 192 -12.71 9.31 1.31
CA ARG A 192 -12.47 7.92 1.69
C ARG A 192 -11.04 7.55 1.36
N ALA A 193 -10.37 6.84 2.26
CA ALA A 193 -9.04 6.31 2.04
C ALA A 193 -8.98 4.82 2.44
N GLU A 194 -8.47 3.99 1.54
CA GLU A 194 -8.13 2.60 1.81
C GLU A 194 -6.62 2.48 1.88
N LEU A 195 -6.07 1.94 2.97
CA LEU A 195 -4.64 1.77 3.16
C LEU A 195 -4.32 0.30 3.40
N MET A 196 -3.23 -0.17 2.81
CA MET A 196 -2.71 -1.51 3.03
C MET A 196 -1.23 -1.43 3.38
N THR A 197 -0.84 -2.08 4.48
CA THR A 197 0.55 -2.25 4.88
C THR A 197 0.93 -3.72 4.99
N THR A 198 2.18 -4.02 4.67
CA THR A 198 2.84 -5.28 5.03
C THR A 198 4.03 -5.01 5.94
N PHE A 199 4.40 -5.95 6.79
CA PHE A 199 5.60 -5.80 7.60
C PHE A 199 6.87 -6.11 6.81
N SER A 200 7.89 -5.28 7.02
CA SER A 200 9.21 -5.46 6.44
C SER A 200 10.29 -4.93 7.36
N TYR A 201 11.51 -5.45 7.22
CA TYR A 201 12.70 -4.93 7.88
C TYR A 201 13.79 -4.65 6.86
N ARG A 202 14.76 -3.85 7.28
CA ARG A 202 15.95 -3.51 6.51
C ARG A 202 17.08 -4.43 6.95
N ASP A 203 17.70 -5.16 6.02
CA ASP A 203 19.05 -5.66 6.28
C ASP A 203 20.06 -4.53 6.07
N ALA A 204 21.16 -4.54 6.80
CA ALA A 204 21.99 -3.35 7.01
C ALA A 204 22.64 -2.72 5.75
N GLU A 205 22.39 -3.25 4.55
CA GLU A 205 23.15 -2.94 3.34
C GLU A 205 22.55 -1.83 2.48
N ASN A 206 21.23 -1.76 2.29
CA ASN A 206 20.57 -0.72 1.47
C ASN A 206 19.04 -0.68 1.68
N ASN A 207 18.38 0.30 1.05
CA ASN A 207 16.93 0.43 1.01
C ASN A 207 16.30 -0.29 -0.21
N LYS A 208 17.11 -0.92 -1.06
CA LYS A 208 16.65 -1.46 -2.34
C LYS A 208 15.87 -2.76 -2.20
N SER A 209 16.15 -3.52 -1.14
CA SER A 209 15.61 -4.86 -0.90
C SER A 209 15.13 -5.01 0.54
N LEU A 210 13.97 -4.44 0.87
CA LEU A 210 13.34 -4.66 2.16
C LEU A 210 12.86 -6.11 2.29
N LYS A 211 13.27 -6.79 3.35
CA LYS A 211 12.87 -8.17 3.64
C LYS A 211 11.52 -8.18 4.34
N LYS A 212 10.70 -9.18 4.03
CA LYS A 212 9.39 -9.35 4.65
C LYS A 212 9.54 -10.01 6.01
N GLY A 213 8.69 -9.63 6.94
CA GLY A 213 8.57 -10.25 8.25
C GLY A 213 7.16 -10.12 8.76
N GLN A 214 6.92 -10.64 9.96
CA GLN A 214 5.64 -10.49 10.65
C GLN A 214 5.86 -10.36 12.15
N PRO A 215 4.97 -9.66 12.88
CA PRO A 215 5.12 -9.46 14.31
C PRO A 215 5.08 -10.78 15.05
N TYR A 216 6.02 -10.95 15.98
CA TYR A 216 6.10 -12.12 16.84
C TYR A 216 5.90 -11.74 18.31
N GLY A 217 5.27 -12.62 19.08
CA GLY A 217 5.11 -12.45 20.52
C GLY A 217 4.23 -11.27 20.95
N VAL A 218 3.37 -10.79 20.04
CA VAL A 218 2.42 -9.69 20.30
C VAL A 218 0.99 -10.23 20.35
N GLU A 219 0.16 -9.63 21.20
CA GLU A 219 -1.28 -9.84 21.13
C GLU A 219 -1.81 -9.19 19.85
N ASN A 220 -2.71 -9.83 19.11
CA ASN A 220 -3.26 -9.26 17.89
C ASN A 220 -4.79 -9.22 17.97
N THR A 221 -5.28 -8.06 18.42
CA THR A 221 -6.69 -7.76 18.67
C THR A 221 -7.43 -7.29 17.41
N ILE A 222 -6.75 -7.23 16.26
CA ILE A 222 -7.34 -6.78 15.00
C ILE A 222 -8.11 -7.93 14.35
N GLU A 223 -9.32 -7.64 13.89
CA GLU A 223 -10.19 -8.60 13.21
C GLU A 223 -9.54 -9.15 11.94
N ALA A 224 -9.45 -10.48 11.85
CA ALA A 224 -8.87 -11.18 10.72
C ALA A 224 -9.94 -11.56 9.68
N HIS A 225 -9.65 -11.29 8.42
CA HIS A 225 -10.44 -11.81 7.31
C HIS A 225 -10.13 -13.29 7.07
N GLY A 226 -11.16 -14.10 6.79
CA GLY A 226 -11.00 -15.49 6.38
C GLY A 226 -10.51 -15.68 4.94
N ALA A 227 -10.45 -14.61 4.15
CA ALA A 227 -9.91 -14.59 2.79
C ALA A 227 -9.28 -13.22 2.50
N LEU A 228 -8.29 -13.17 1.60
CA LEU A 228 -7.65 -11.91 1.21
C LEU A 228 -8.71 -10.93 0.67
N PRO A 229 -8.86 -9.72 1.24
CA PRO A 229 -9.81 -8.73 0.76
C PRO A 229 -9.54 -8.34 -0.70
N GLN A 230 -10.58 -7.92 -1.44
CA GLN A 230 -10.44 -7.49 -2.84
C GLN A 230 -9.31 -6.46 -3.02
N PHE A 231 -9.21 -5.47 -2.12
CA PHE A 231 -8.15 -4.47 -2.15
C PHE A 231 -6.73 -5.08 -2.15
N GLY A 232 -6.53 -6.17 -1.41
CA GLY A 232 -5.27 -6.94 -1.41
C GLY A 232 -5.11 -7.83 -2.63
N GLN A 233 -6.19 -8.47 -3.10
CA GLN A 233 -6.16 -9.29 -4.32
C GLN A 233 -5.77 -8.47 -5.56
N GLU A 234 -6.32 -7.26 -5.69
CA GLU A 234 -5.99 -6.34 -6.77
C GLU A 234 -4.52 -5.92 -6.76
N TYR A 235 -3.94 -5.71 -5.57
CA TYR A 235 -2.51 -5.45 -5.40
C TYR A 235 -1.65 -6.65 -5.81
N ARG A 236 -2.04 -7.86 -5.39
CA ARG A 236 -1.36 -9.12 -5.78
C ARG A 236 -1.34 -9.29 -7.30
N LEU A 237 -2.49 -9.15 -7.96
CA LEU A 237 -2.60 -9.29 -9.41
C LEU A 237 -1.76 -8.24 -10.16
N LEU A 238 -1.70 -7.00 -9.65
CA LEU A 238 -0.85 -5.97 -10.24
C LEU A 238 0.64 -6.32 -10.09
N ARG A 239 1.08 -6.79 -8.92
CA ARG A 239 2.49 -7.20 -8.72
C ARG A 239 2.90 -8.36 -9.63
N LYS A 240 1.98 -9.27 -9.94
CA LYS A 240 2.22 -10.39 -10.87
C LYS A 240 2.18 -10.00 -12.35
N GLY A 241 1.79 -8.77 -12.67
CA GLY A 241 1.55 -8.36 -14.06
C GLY A 241 0.32 -9.02 -14.69
N GLU A 242 -0.55 -9.63 -13.89
CA GLU A 242 -1.77 -10.33 -14.33
C GLU A 242 -2.97 -9.38 -14.45
N ARG A 243 -2.84 -8.16 -13.92
CA ARG A 243 -3.89 -7.14 -13.99
C ARG A 243 -3.79 -6.35 -15.29
N GLN A 244 -4.88 -6.32 -16.07
CA GLN A 244 -4.95 -5.61 -17.35
C GLN A 244 -5.49 -4.18 -17.23
N SER A 245 -6.30 -3.90 -16.19
CA SER A 245 -6.84 -2.57 -15.94
C SER A 245 -7.00 -2.25 -14.45
N VAL A 246 -7.02 -0.97 -14.11
CA VAL A 246 -7.37 -0.46 -12.78
C VAL A 246 -8.59 0.43 -12.91
N GLU A 247 -9.58 0.24 -12.05
CA GLU A 247 -10.78 1.09 -11.98
C GLU A 247 -10.61 2.10 -10.86
N LEU A 248 -10.89 3.37 -11.15
CA LEU A 248 -10.90 4.42 -10.14
C LEU A 248 -11.98 5.45 -10.49
N LEU A 249 -12.90 5.72 -9.56
CA LEU A 249 -13.98 6.69 -9.72
C LEU A 249 -14.80 6.53 -11.02
N GLY A 250 -15.03 5.27 -11.43
CA GLY A 250 -15.79 4.93 -12.64
C GLY A 250 -15.00 5.04 -13.95
N GLU A 251 -13.69 5.34 -13.88
CA GLU A 251 -12.80 5.38 -15.04
C GLU A 251 -11.87 4.17 -15.03
N SER A 252 -11.75 3.52 -16.19
CA SER A 252 -10.83 2.39 -16.43
C SER A 252 -9.49 2.88 -16.96
N PHE A 253 -8.40 2.49 -16.31
CA PHE A 253 -7.02 2.73 -16.73
C PHE A 253 -6.46 1.44 -17.31
N ALA A 254 -6.04 1.47 -18.58
CA ALA A 254 -5.34 0.33 -19.17
C ALA A 254 -3.92 0.24 -18.61
N MET A 255 -3.46 -0.97 -18.29
CA MET A 255 -2.04 -1.17 -18.00
C MET A 255 -1.24 -1.07 -19.29
N THR A 256 -0.20 -0.24 -19.27
CA THR A 256 0.78 -0.12 -20.34
C THR A 256 2.12 0.28 -19.73
N ASP A 257 3.19 -0.11 -20.39
CA ASP A 257 4.55 0.35 -20.09
C ASP A 257 5.03 1.41 -21.09
N ASP A 258 4.24 1.70 -22.14
CA ASP A 258 4.52 2.77 -23.10
C ASP A 258 4.54 4.12 -22.39
N SER A 259 5.54 4.95 -22.68
CA SER A 259 5.69 6.27 -22.09
C SER A 259 5.42 7.36 -23.13
N ILE A 260 4.56 8.31 -22.78
CA ILE A 260 4.30 9.53 -23.58
C ILE A 260 5.16 10.71 -23.13
N PHE A 261 5.76 10.64 -21.94
CA PHE A 261 6.67 11.65 -21.40
C PHE A 261 7.50 11.08 -20.24
N GLU A 262 8.76 11.49 -20.15
CA GLU A 262 9.65 11.10 -19.05
C GLU A 262 10.32 12.33 -18.43
N HIS A 263 10.57 12.27 -17.12
CA HIS A 263 11.29 13.33 -16.41
C HIS A 263 12.15 12.76 -15.28
N GLY A 264 13.40 13.21 -15.19
CA GLY A 264 14.29 12.85 -14.10
C GLY A 264 13.99 13.67 -12.84
N TYR A 265 14.06 13.04 -11.68
CA TYR A 265 13.87 13.66 -10.38
C TYR A 265 15.02 13.27 -9.44
N THR A 266 15.66 14.28 -8.86
CA THR A 266 16.69 14.10 -7.83
C THR A 266 16.03 14.13 -6.46
N ILE A 267 16.26 13.10 -5.65
CA ILE A 267 15.72 12.99 -4.29
C ILE A 267 16.14 14.20 -3.45
N ASN A 268 15.16 14.83 -2.81
CA ASN A 268 15.39 15.83 -1.79
C ASN A 268 15.40 15.18 -0.41
N PRO A 269 16.57 14.99 0.24
CA PRO A 269 16.66 14.29 1.53
C PRO A 269 15.79 14.90 2.64
N TYR A 270 15.52 16.20 2.57
CA TYR A 270 14.79 16.92 3.62
C TYR A 270 13.27 16.81 3.49
N LEU A 271 12.78 16.45 2.31
CA LEU A 271 11.34 16.38 2.02
C LEU A 271 10.88 14.95 1.75
N ASP A 272 11.75 14.15 1.11
CA ASP A 272 11.36 12.87 0.54
C ASP A 272 11.68 11.70 1.46
N LEU A 273 12.65 11.82 2.36
CA LEU A 273 13.03 10.75 3.27
C LEU A 273 12.32 10.84 4.62
N ASN A 274 12.05 9.68 5.22
CA ASN A 274 11.49 9.59 6.56
C ASN A 274 12.59 9.47 7.65
N GLY A 275 12.16 9.38 8.92
CA GLY A 275 13.07 9.29 10.07
C GLY A 275 13.96 8.04 10.14
N VAL A 276 13.82 7.08 9.22
CA VAL A 276 14.71 5.91 9.08
C VAL A 276 15.45 5.88 7.73
N ASN A 277 15.48 7.01 7.02
CA ASN A 277 16.13 7.22 5.72
C ASN A 277 15.54 6.41 4.57
N LEU A 278 14.28 5.98 4.65
CA LEU A 278 13.55 5.40 3.51
C LEU A 278 12.81 6.50 2.75
N LEU A 279 12.65 6.33 1.43
CA LEU A 279 11.74 7.17 0.65
C LEU A 279 10.35 7.07 1.28
N TYR A 280 9.84 8.21 1.73
CA TYR A 280 8.62 8.28 2.53
C TYR A 280 7.40 8.09 1.64
N PHE A 281 6.44 7.28 2.07
CA PHE A 281 5.28 6.92 1.24
C PHE A 281 4.48 8.15 0.73
N ALA A 282 4.42 9.23 1.53
CA ALA A 282 3.75 10.47 1.14
C ALA A 282 4.55 11.30 0.11
N ALA A 283 5.84 11.03 -0.07
CA ALA A 283 6.69 11.69 -1.05
C ALA A 283 6.43 11.19 -2.47
N TYR A 284 6.11 9.90 -2.67
CA TYR A 284 5.84 9.33 -4.00
C TYR A 284 4.80 10.12 -4.81
N PRO A 285 3.58 10.40 -4.30
CA PRO A 285 2.62 11.23 -5.05
C PRO A 285 3.05 12.68 -5.18
N THR A 286 3.85 13.22 -4.26
CA THR A 286 4.42 14.57 -4.39
C THR A 286 5.44 14.66 -5.52
N ILE A 287 6.36 13.69 -5.61
CA ILE A 287 7.33 13.55 -6.71
C ILE A 287 6.58 13.39 -8.03
N ASN A 288 5.57 12.53 -8.05
CA ASN A 288 4.68 12.37 -9.20
C ASN A 288 4.08 13.70 -9.64
N ASP A 289 3.47 14.47 -8.73
CA ASP A 289 2.83 15.74 -9.07
C ASP A 289 3.82 16.80 -9.58
N VAL A 290 5.04 16.82 -9.04
CA VAL A 290 6.10 17.72 -9.51
C VAL A 290 6.47 17.40 -10.97
N CYS A 291 6.68 16.13 -11.30
CA CYS A 291 7.03 15.70 -12.65
C CYS A 291 5.85 15.80 -13.63
N GLU A 292 4.63 15.46 -13.17
CA GLU A 292 3.38 15.61 -13.91
C GLU A 292 3.15 17.06 -14.33
N ALA A 293 3.39 18.02 -13.42
CA ALA A 293 3.26 19.44 -13.72
C ALA A 293 4.19 19.89 -14.86
N GLN A 294 5.39 19.28 -15.00
CA GLN A 294 6.27 19.58 -16.12
C GLN A 294 5.61 19.27 -17.45
N TYR A 295 4.98 18.10 -17.58
CA TYR A 295 4.28 17.70 -18.79
C TYR A 295 3.14 18.68 -19.12
N PHE A 296 2.23 18.91 -18.17
CA PHE A 296 1.05 19.72 -18.42
C PHE A 296 1.39 21.18 -18.74
N ASN A 297 2.30 21.79 -17.98
CA ASN A 297 2.71 23.17 -18.23
C ASN A 297 3.40 23.36 -19.59
N GLN A 298 4.13 22.36 -20.07
CA GLN A 298 4.86 22.44 -21.35
C GLN A 298 3.97 22.10 -22.56
N HIS A 299 3.05 21.16 -22.42
CA HIS A 299 2.31 20.59 -23.55
C HIS A 299 0.84 21.00 -23.65
N HIS A 300 0.29 21.67 -22.63
CA HIS A 300 -1.13 22.02 -22.55
C HIS A 300 -1.38 23.50 -22.20
N ALA A 301 -0.51 24.39 -22.70
CA ALA A 301 -0.65 25.84 -22.53
C ALA A 301 -1.93 26.42 -23.17
N ASP A 302 -2.60 25.68 -24.07
CA ASP A 302 -3.91 26.02 -24.62
C ASP A 302 -5.06 25.79 -23.62
N ARG A 303 -4.85 24.97 -22.60
CA ARG A 303 -5.85 24.56 -21.61
C ARG A 303 -5.58 25.08 -20.21
N ILE A 304 -4.32 25.41 -19.91
CA ILE A 304 -3.85 25.84 -18.60
C ILE A 304 -3.51 27.32 -18.66
N ARG A 305 -4.10 28.14 -17.79
CA ARG A 305 -3.95 29.62 -17.83
C ARG A 305 -2.72 30.12 -17.09
N ASP A 306 -2.39 29.51 -15.96
CA ASP A 306 -1.23 29.79 -15.11
C ASP A 306 -0.39 28.51 -14.98
N HIS A 307 -0.52 27.79 -13.88
CA HIS A 307 0.30 26.65 -13.56
C HIS A 307 -0.59 25.46 -13.20
N TRP A 308 -0.30 24.29 -13.77
CA TRP A 308 -1.06 23.04 -13.58
C TRP A 308 -1.42 22.76 -12.12
N ALA A 309 -0.44 22.89 -11.21
CA ALA A 309 -0.62 22.67 -9.77
C ALA A 309 -1.63 23.61 -9.08
N LYS A 310 -2.03 24.72 -9.70
CA LYS A 310 -3.08 25.63 -9.20
C LYS A 310 -4.40 25.47 -9.96
N GLU A 311 -4.40 24.68 -11.03
CA GLU A 311 -5.55 24.55 -11.91
C GLU A 311 -6.17 23.17 -11.89
N ALA A 312 -5.47 22.13 -11.46
CA ALA A 312 -5.99 20.78 -11.35
C ALA A 312 -5.69 20.18 -9.98
N TYR A 313 -6.74 19.72 -9.30
CA TYR A 313 -6.66 19.20 -7.95
C TYR A 313 -7.10 17.75 -7.90
N THR A 314 -6.45 16.94 -7.06
CA THR A 314 -6.77 15.53 -6.89
C THR A 314 -8.23 15.35 -6.47
N LEU A 315 -8.95 14.52 -7.23
CA LEU A 315 -10.29 14.04 -6.91
C LEU A 315 -10.21 12.57 -6.46
N ALA A 316 -9.38 11.76 -7.11
CA ALA A 316 -9.05 10.41 -6.66
C ALA A 316 -7.62 10.02 -7.04
N ARG A 317 -7.00 9.14 -6.24
CA ARG A 317 -5.68 8.57 -6.51
C ARG A 317 -5.60 7.14 -6.00
N ASP A 318 -4.99 6.23 -6.77
CA ASP A 318 -4.64 4.88 -6.33
C ASP A 318 -3.13 4.69 -6.54
N ILE A 319 -2.41 4.44 -5.45
CA ILE A 319 -0.95 4.37 -5.39
C ILE A 319 -0.56 2.94 -5.03
N TYR A 320 0.17 2.28 -5.91
CA TYR A 320 0.77 0.97 -5.67
C TYR A 320 2.25 1.17 -5.39
N TYR A 321 2.67 0.97 -4.14
CA TYR A 321 4.06 1.07 -3.71
C TYR A 321 4.75 -0.28 -3.92
N LEU A 322 5.70 -0.31 -4.85
CA LEU A 322 6.33 -1.54 -5.29
C LEU A 322 7.70 -1.72 -4.65
N ASN A 323 8.53 -0.68 -4.64
CA ASN A 323 9.90 -0.72 -4.11
C ASN A 323 10.28 0.61 -3.47
N ASN A 324 11.41 0.64 -2.74
CA ASN A 324 12.02 1.85 -2.15
C ASN A 324 13.35 2.18 -2.84
N CYS A 325 14.09 3.20 -2.42
CA CYS A 325 15.38 3.56 -3.02
C CYS A 325 16.35 4.13 -1.98
N ASP A 326 17.64 4.13 -2.32
CA ASP A 326 18.66 4.76 -1.49
C ASP A 326 18.65 6.27 -1.68
N LEU A 327 19.22 6.98 -0.70
CA LEU A 327 19.36 8.44 -0.72
C LEU A 327 20.03 8.97 -2.00
N ASN A 328 21.02 8.24 -2.53
CA ASN A 328 21.81 8.66 -3.69
C ASN A 328 21.24 8.16 -5.02
N ASP A 329 20.11 7.44 -5.01
CA ASP A 329 19.43 7.09 -6.25
C ASP A 329 18.75 8.34 -6.85
N SER A 330 18.52 8.33 -8.17
CA SER A 330 17.57 9.22 -8.82
C SER A 330 16.30 8.45 -9.20
N ILE A 331 15.23 9.19 -9.50
CA ILE A 331 13.95 8.64 -9.89
C ILE A 331 13.60 9.12 -11.29
N TRP A 332 13.22 8.20 -12.17
CA TRP A 332 12.59 8.51 -13.44
C TRP A 332 11.07 8.47 -13.29
N TYR A 333 10.42 9.59 -13.57
CA TYR A 333 8.99 9.64 -13.78
C TYR A 333 8.69 9.25 -15.22
N ARG A 334 7.74 8.33 -15.40
CA ARG A 334 7.18 7.94 -16.70
C ARG A 334 5.68 8.19 -16.70
N LEU A 335 5.22 9.05 -17.60
CA LEU A 335 3.80 9.27 -17.86
C LEU A 335 3.35 8.31 -18.96
N HIS A 336 2.38 7.48 -18.66
CA HIS A 336 1.80 6.51 -19.59
C HIS A 336 0.55 7.05 -20.27
N GLU A 337 -0.24 7.81 -19.52
CA GLU A 337 -1.51 8.36 -20.00
C GLU A 337 -1.79 9.72 -19.38
N ALA A 338 -2.24 10.67 -20.20
CA ALA A 338 -2.85 11.93 -19.76
C ALA A 338 -4.05 12.26 -20.67
N THR A 339 -5.26 11.99 -20.18
CA THR A 339 -6.50 12.11 -20.96
C THR A 339 -7.45 13.10 -20.31
N PHE A 340 -7.82 14.16 -21.04
CA PHE A 340 -8.90 15.06 -20.62
C PHE A 340 -10.27 14.40 -20.84
N LEU A 341 -11.08 14.37 -19.80
CA LEU A 341 -12.41 13.76 -19.75
C LEU A 341 -13.52 14.81 -19.67
N PRO A 342 -14.78 14.45 -19.93
CA PRO A 342 -15.93 15.29 -19.63
C PRO A 342 -15.96 15.73 -18.15
N GLY A 343 -16.55 16.90 -17.90
CA GLY A 343 -16.65 17.46 -16.55
C GLY A 343 -15.35 18.04 -16.01
N ARG A 344 -14.42 18.47 -16.89
CA ARG A 344 -13.11 19.04 -16.51
C ARG A 344 -12.21 18.07 -15.73
N ARG A 345 -12.47 16.77 -15.83
CA ARG A 345 -11.63 15.75 -15.21
C ARG A 345 -10.45 15.41 -16.11
N VAL A 346 -9.35 15.00 -15.51
CA VAL A 346 -8.15 14.56 -16.21
C VAL A 346 -7.69 13.25 -15.59
N ARG A 347 -7.57 12.23 -16.44
CA ARG A 347 -7.12 10.88 -16.09
C ARG A 347 -5.62 10.77 -16.36
N ILE A 348 -4.86 10.36 -15.35
CA ILE A 348 -3.39 10.31 -15.42
C ILE A 348 -2.90 8.96 -14.88
N HIS A 349 -2.07 8.27 -15.66
CA HIS A 349 -1.37 7.04 -15.25
C HIS A 349 0.13 7.24 -15.41
N SER A 350 0.88 6.97 -14.36
CA SER A 350 2.33 7.13 -14.32
C SER A 350 3.02 6.05 -13.49
N THR A 351 4.31 5.86 -13.74
CA THR A 351 5.20 5.02 -12.94
C THR A 351 6.41 5.83 -12.50
N LEU A 352 6.78 5.70 -11.23
CA LEU A 352 8.09 6.12 -10.73
C LEU A 352 9.05 4.94 -10.82
N VAL A 353 10.24 5.15 -11.37
CA VAL A 353 11.24 4.11 -11.64
C VAL A 353 12.56 4.50 -10.99
N ARG A 354 13.22 3.57 -10.30
CA ARG A 354 14.56 3.78 -9.72
C ARG A 354 15.59 3.77 -10.84
N GLU A 355 16.39 4.83 -10.95
CA GLU A 355 17.33 4.97 -12.07
C GLU A 355 18.42 3.89 -12.06
N SER A 356 18.90 3.49 -10.88
CA SER A 356 20.08 2.62 -10.76
C SER A 356 19.88 1.19 -11.26
N ASP A 357 18.65 0.70 -11.33
CA ASP A 357 18.34 -0.67 -11.77
C ASP A 357 17.03 -0.81 -12.57
N GLY A 358 16.35 0.29 -12.87
CA GLY A 358 15.12 0.30 -13.64
C GLY A 358 13.90 -0.31 -12.93
N GLN A 359 14.01 -0.62 -11.63
CA GLN A 359 12.89 -1.22 -10.89
C GLN A 359 11.78 -0.18 -10.64
N PRO A 360 10.50 -0.54 -10.84
CA PRO A 360 9.40 0.37 -10.55
C PRO A 360 9.30 0.58 -9.03
N LEU A 361 9.29 1.84 -8.62
CA LEU A 361 9.09 2.28 -7.23
C LEU A 361 7.60 2.35 -6.90
N ALA A 362 6.80 2.94 -7.79
CA ALA A 362 5.35 2.96 -7.65
C ALA A 362 4.65 3.08 -9.00
N ARG A 363 3.45 2.51 -9.10
CA ARG A 363 2.47 2.81 -10.16
C ARG A 363 1.35 3.66 -9.57
N ILE A 364 0.98 4.74 -10.25
CA ILE A 364 0.09 5.78 -9.73
C ILE A 364 -1.00 6.07 -10.76
N PHE A 365 -2.25 5.97 -10.32
CA PHE A 365 -3.44 6.30 -11.10
C PHE A 365 -4.13 7.47 -10.45
N THR A 366 -4.34 8.54 -11.19
CA THR A 366 -4.90 9.79 -10.65
C THR A 366 -6.04 10.28 -11.51
N ILE A 367 -7.10 10.74 -10.87
CA ILE A 367 -8.13 11.58 -11.47
C ILE A 367 -8.03 12.93 -10.78
N LYS A 368 -7.69 13.96 -11.56
CA LYS A 368 -7.78 15.36 -11.12
C LYS A 368 -9.00 16.02 -11.74
N GLU A 369 -9.51 17.05 -11.08
CA GLU A 369 -10.53 17.94 -11.64
C GLU A 369 -9.96 19.35 -11.75
N MET A 370 -10.18 19.97 -12.92
CA MET A 370 -9.70 21.31 -13.19
C MET A 370 -10.69 22.38 -12.70
N VAL A 371 -10.14 23.43 -12.10
CA VAL A 371 -10.89 24.63 -11.71
C VAL A 371 -11.15 25.52 -12.92
N GLY A 372 -12.31 26.19 -12.95
CA GLY A 372 -12.79 27.00 -14.09
C GLY A 372 -12.51 28.49 -14.01
#